data_AF-A0A067DWZ0-F1
#
_entry.id   AF-A0A067DWZ0-F1
#
_cell.length_a   1.000
_cell.length_b   1.000
_cell.length_c   1.000
_cell.angle_alpha   90.00
_cell.angle_beta   90.00
_cell.angle_gamma   90.00
#
_symmetry.space_group_name_H-M   'P 1'
#
loop_
_entity.id
_entity.type
_entity.pdbx_description
1 polymer ?
#
loop_
_entity_poly.entity_id
_entity_poly.type
_entity_poly.pdbx_seq_one_letter_code
_entity_poly.pdbx_strand_id
1 'polypeptide(L)'
;NLVCAKDLKVDKSIHSAYVKAIRSAQHFIYIENQYFIGSSYHWPSYKNAGADNLIPMELALKIVSKINANERFSVYVVIPMWPEGNPNSAAVQEILYWQ
;
A
#
# COMPACT_ATOMS: atom_id res chain seq x y z
N ASN A 1 4.36 -18.50 3.06
CA ASN A 1 3.68 -17.56 2.15
C ASN A 1 2.38 -18.09 1.55
N LEU A 2 2.09 -19.40 1.65
CA LEU A 2 0.80 -19.96 1.26
C LEU A 2 -0.25 -19.74 2.35
N VAL A 3 -1.44 -19.28 1.98
CA VAL A 3 -2.60 -19.11 2.85
C VAL A 3 -3.79 -19.84 2.22
N CYS A 4 -4.61 -20.52 3.02
CA CYS A 4 -5.84 -21.12 2.53
C CYS A 4 -6.96 -20.07 2.51
N ALA A 5 -7.61 -19.91 1.35
CA ALA A 5 -8.80 -19.07 1.20
C ALA A 5 -9.77 -19.75 0.23
N LYS A 6 -11.05 -19.89 0.64
CA LYS A 6 -12.10 -20.53 -0.18
C LYS A 6 -11.64 -21.87 -0.80
N ASP A 7 -11.04 -22.72 0.03
CA ASP A 7 -10.52 -24.05 -0.34
C ASP A 7 -9.38 -24.08 -1.38
N LEU A 8 -8.78 -22.93 -1.66
CA LEU A 8 -7.61 -22.79 -2.53
C LEU A 8 -6.37 -22.37 -1.74
N LYS A 9 -5.20 -22.83 -2.19
CA LYS A 9 -3.90 -22.35 -1.69
C LYS A 9 -3.51 -21.09 -2.47
N VAL A 10 -3.42 -19.97 -1.78
CA VAL A 10 -3.04 -18.67 -2.34
C VAL A 10 -1.62 -18.33 -1.88
N ASP A 11 -0.70 -18.12 -2.82
CA ASP A 11 0.62 -17.59 -2.50
C ASP A 11 0.57 -16.06 -2.37
N LYS A 12 1.02 -15.53 -1.24
CA LYS A 12 1.13 -14.09 -0.95
C LYS A 12 2.59 -13.63 -0.85
N SER A 13 3.53 -14.36 -1.45
CA SER A 13 4.96 -14.11 -1.39
C SER A 13 5.36 -12.67 -1.77
N ILE A 14 4.74 -12.10 -2.82
CA ILE A 14 4.98 -10.70 -3.23
C ILE A 14 4.62 -9.74 -2.10
N HIS A 15 3.43 -9.90 -1.51
CA HIS A 15 2.99 -9.05 -0.39
C HIS A 15 3.93 -9.19 0.81
N SER A 16 4.29 -10.42 1.19
CA SER A 16 5.23 -10.67 2.28
C SER A 16 6.61 -10.08 2.03
N ALA A 17 7.09 -10.10 0.79
CA ALA A 17 8.36 -9.49 0.42
C ALA A 17 8.35 -7.96 0.56
N TYR A 18 7.27 -7.29 0.12
CA TYR A 18 7.09 -5.85 0.33
C TYR A 18 7.10 -5.48 1.82
N VAL A 19 6.31 -6.18 2.65
CA VAL A 19 6.25 -5.94 4.10
C VAL A 19 7.63 -6.10 4.73
N LYS A 20 8.36 -7.17 4.37
CA LYS A 20 9.72 -7.40 4.86
C LYS A 20 10.68 -6.28 4.45
N ALA A 21 10.64 -5.85 3.19
CA ALA A 21 11.48 -4.77 2.68
C ALA A 21 11.22 -3.46 3.42
N ILE A 22 9.95 -3.07 3.60
CA ILE A 22 9.56 -1.85 4.32
C ILE A 22 10.06 -1.86 5.76
N ARG A 23 9.81 -2.96 6.49
CA ARG A 23 10.24 -3.09 7.89
C ARG A 23 11.75 -3.02 8.04
N SER A 24 12.50 -3.59 7.09
CA SER A 24 13.97 -3.62 7.10
C SER A 24 14.64 -2.31 6.67
N ALA A 25 13.93 -1.41 5.97
CA ALA A 25 14.51 -0.19 5.40
C ALA A 25 15.11 0.72 6.49
N GLN A 26 16.27 1.33 6.23
CA GLN A 26 16.96 2.15 7.23
C GLN A 26 16.98 3.65 6.94
N HIS A 27 16.98 4.03 5.66
CA HIS A 27 17.23 5.42 5.25
C HIS A 27 16.11 6.01 4.40
N PHE A 28 15.67 5.30 3.36
CA PHE A 28 14.57 5.75 2.54
C PHE A 28 13.91 4.58 1.82
N ILE A 29 12.72 4.84 1.26
CA ILE A 29 12.02 3.95 0.34
C ILE A 29 11.61 4.76 -0.88
N TYR A 30 11.80 4.18 -2.06
CA TYR A 30 11.32 4.70 -3.34
C TYR A 30 10.37 3.69 -3.96
N ILE A 31 9.19 4.14 -4.36
CA ILE A 31 8.15 3.32 -5.00
C ILE A 31 7.70 4.02 -6.26
N GLU A 32 7.78 3.32 -7.38
CA GLU A 32 7.01 3.61 -8.59
C GLU A 32 5.94 2.52 -8.74
N ASN A 33 4.68 2.91 -8.85
CA ASN A 33 3.60 1.95 -9.07
C ASN A 33 2.45 2.56 -9.88
N GLN A 34 1.66 1.71 -10.53
CA GLN A 34 0.46 2.15 -11.24
C GLN A 34 -0.66 2.55 -10.26
N TYR A 35 -0.75 1.86 -9.13
CA TYR A 35 -1.75 2.11 -8.09
C TYR A 35 -1.10 2.17 -6.72
N PHE A 36 -1.67 2.99 -5.85
CA PHE A 36 -1.23 3.05 -4.44
C PHE A 36 -2.45 3.09 -3.52
N ILE A 37 -3.10 1.94 -3.37
CA ILE A 37 -4.34 1.79 -2.60
C ILE A 37 -4.20 0.59 -1.66
N GLY A 38 -4.64 0.74 -0.41
CA GLY A 38 -4.60 -0.35 0.54
C GLY A 38 -4.89 0.06 1.97
N SER A 39 -4.81 -0.93 2.85
CA SER A 39 -5.04 -0.79 4.29
C SER A 39 -6.43 -0.26 4.63
N SER A 40 -7.46 -0.69 3.88
CA SER A 40 -8.84 -0.18 4.03
C SER A 40 -9.40 -0.32 5.44
N TYR A 41 -8.95 -1.31 6.21
CA TYR A 41 -9.33 -1.51 7.61
C TYR A 41 -9.02 -0.30 8.52
N HIS A 42 -8.14 0.63 8.09
CA HIS A 42 -7.86 1.90 8.78
C HIS A 42 -8.42 3.15 8.08
N TRP A 43 -9.19 3.02 7.00
CA TRP A 43 -9.86 4.17 6.40
C TRP A 43 -10.91 4.76 7.36
N PRO A 44 -11.18 6.09 7.30
CA PRO A 44 -12.19 6.72 8.15
C PRO A 44 -13.59 6.13 7.97
N SER A 45 -13.91 5.73 6.75
CA SER A 45 -15.14 5.05 6.33
C SER A 45 -14.80 3.87 5.41
N TYR A 46 -15.78 3.01 5.07
CA TYR A 46 -15.59 1.86 4.16
C TYR A 46 -14.52 0.86 4.59
N LYS A 47 -14.41 0.58 5.89
CA LYS A 47 -13.37 -0.29 6.46
C LYS A 47 -13.33 -1.73 5.91
N ASN A 48 -14.44 -2.20 5.35
CA ASN A 48 -14.60 -3.54 4.79
C ASN A 48 -14.58 -3.54 3.24
N ALA A 49 -13.97 -2.54 2.60
CA ALA A 49 -13.86 -2.46 1.14
C ALA A 49 -13.02 -3.59 0.51
N GLY A 50 -12.27 -4.36 1.31
CA GLY A 50 -11.48 -5.51 0.85
C GLY A 50 -10.09 -5.16 0.30
N ALA A 51 -9.67 -3.90 0.38
CA ALA A 51 -8.31 -3.46 0.06
C ALA A 51 -7.35 -3.70 1.25
N ASP A 52 -7.31 -4.93 1.75
CA ASP A 52 -6.72 -5.27 3.06
C ASP A 52 -5.19 -5.42 3.04
N ASN A 53 -4.52 -5.05 1.94
CA ASN A 53 -3.07 -5.13 1.88
C ASN A 53 -2.43 -4.13 2.88
N LEU A 54 -1.35 -4.56 3.52
CA LEU A 54 -0.66 -3.80 4.56
C LEU A 54 0.27 -2.68 4.04
N ILE A 55 0.42 -2.50 2.73
CA ILE A 55 1.54 -1.71 2.18
C ILE A 55 1.49 -0.22 2.62
N PRO A 56 0.36 0.50 2.49
CA PRO A 56 0.28 1.88 2.98
C PRO A 56 0.52 2.00 4.50
N MET A 57 -0.06 1.09 5.29
CA MET A 57 0.08 1.12 6.74
C MET A 57 1.51 0.80 7.21
N GLU A 58 2.20 -0.16 6.60
CA GLU A 58 3.59 -0.48 6.92
C GLU A 58 4.52 0.70 6.63
N LEU A 59 4.29 1.44 5.54
CA LEU A 59 5.04 2.66 5.24
C LEU A 59 4.79 3.75 6.29
N ALA A 60 3.52 3.99 6.65
CA ALA A 60 3.15 4.96 7.67
C ALA A 60 3.80 4.62 9.04
N LEU A 61 3.66 3.37 9.49
CA LEU A 61 4.25 2.90 10.75
C LEU A 61 5.78 2.97 10.72
N LYS A 62 6.40 2.69 9.57
CA LYS A 62 7.85 2.84 9.41
C LYS A 62 8.30 4.28 9.58
N ILE A 63 7.60 5.24 8.96
CA ILE A 63 7.87 6.67 9.11
C ILE A 63 7.72 7.09 10.57
N VAL A 64 6.61 6.72 11.21
CA VAL A 64 6.36 7.01 12.64
C VAL A 64 7.47 6.44 13.52
N SER A 65 7.91 5.21 13.28
CA SER A 65 9.00 4.61 14.05
C SER A 65 10.31 5.39 13.95
N LYS A 66 10.63 5.93 12.77
CA LYS A 66 11.84 6.71 12.51
C LYS A 66 11.75 8.12 13.09
N ILE A 67 10.56 8.74 13.07
CA ILE A 67 10.27 9.99 13.78
C ILE A 67 10.50 9.81 15.28
N ASN A 68 9.94 8.76 15.88
CA ASN A 68 10.07 8.49 17.31
C ASN A 68 11.52 8.20 17.73
N ALA A 69 12.33 7.63 16.83
CA ALA A 69 13.76 7.41 17.03
C ALA A 69 14.62 8.66 16.73
N ASN A 70 14.01 9.76 16.27
CA ASN A 70 14.70 10.95 15.78
C ASN A 70 15.72 10.66 14.66
N GLU A 71 15.39 9.70 13.79
CA GLU A 71 16.22 9.27 12.67
C GLU A 71 15.66 9.80 11.35
N ARG A 72 16.55 10.32 10.49
CA ARG A 72 16.15 10.77 9.16
C ARG A 72 15.67 9.58 8.32
N PHE A 73 14.43 9.66 7.86
CA PHE A 73 13.85 8.68 6.95
C PHE A 73 12.91 9.36 5.95
N SER A 74 12.87 8.88 4.71
CA SER A 74 12.02 9.46 3.67
C SER A 74 11.37 8.38 2.81
N VAL A 75 10.12 8.60 2.40
CA VAL A 75 9.40 7.73 1.47
C VAL A 75 8.97 8.58 0.29
N TYR A 76 9.34 8.14 -0.91
CA TYR A 76 8.96 8.77 -2.16
C TYR A 76 8.08 7.80 -2.93
N VAL A 77 6.85 8.22 -3.24
CA VAL A 77 5.88 7.42 -3.99
C VAL A 77 5.54 8.17 -5.26
N VAL A 78 5.81 7.55 -6.41
CA VAL A 78 5.52 8.06 -7.75
C VAL A 78 4.44 7.17 -8.35
N ILE A 79 3.33 7.81 -8.71
CA ILE A 79 2.15 7.21 -9.32
C ILE A 79 1.73 8.07 -10.51
N PRO A 80 1.05 7.51 -11.52
CA PRO A 80 0.57 8.30 -12.64
C PRO A 80 -0.45 9.35 -12.17
N MET A 81 -0.58 10.46 -12.92
CA MET A 81 -1.55 11.51 -12.59
C MET A 81 -2.99 10.98 -12.58
N TRP A 82 -3.28 10.01 -13.43
CA TRP A 82 -4.47 9.17 -13.35
C TRP A 82 -4.15 7.78 -13.92
N PRO A 83 -4.87 6.73 -13.49
CA PRO A 83 -4.79 5.40 -14.10
C PRO A 83 -5.04 5.43 -15.61
N GLU A 84 -4.54 4.44 -16.33
CA GLU A 84 -4.77 4.33 -17.77
C GLU A 84 -6.27 4.29 -18.11
N GLY A 85 -6.71 5.14 -19.03
CA GLY A 85 -8.10 5.23 -19.48
C GLY A 85 -8.62 6.66 -19.56
N ASN A 86 -9.93 6.79 -19.81
CA ASN A 86 -10.61 8.09 -19.80
C ASN A 86 -10.71 8.58 -18.33
N PRO A 87 -10.11 9.74 -17.99
CA PRO A 87 -10.11 10.24 -16.62
C PRO A 87 -11.52 10.53 -16.08
N ASN A 88 -12.49 10.81 -16.96
CA ASN A 88 -13.88 11.06 -16.58
C ASN A 88 -14.72 9.78 -16.45
N SER A 89 -14.13 8.60 -16.69
CA SER A 89 -14.84 7.33 -16.50
C SER A 89 -15.06 7.06 -15.01
N ALA A 90 -16.20 6.45 -14.68
CA ALA A 90 -16.52 6.09 -13.30
C ALA A 90 -15.43 5.22 -12.65
N ALA A 91 -14.84 4.29 -13.40
CA ALA A 91 -13.80 3.41 -12.87
C ALA A 91 -12.53 4.18 -12.48
N VAL A 92 -12.08 5.12 -13.32
CA VAL A 92 -10.90 5.95 -13.01
C VAL A 92 -11.18 6.87 -11.82
N GLN A 93 -12.38 7.46 -11.76
CA GLN A 93 -12.77 8.31 -10.64
C GLN A 93 -12.84 7.54 -9.31
N GLU A 94 -13.35 6.31 -9.31
CA GLU A 94 -13.34 5.44 -8.13
C GLU A 94 -11.91 5.10 -7.68
N ILE A 95 -11.03 4.74 -8.60
CA ILE A 95 -9.62 4.46 -8.26
C ILE A 95 -8.95 5.71 -7.65
N LEU A 96 -9.16 6.88 -8.26
CA LEU A 96 -8.63 8.15 -7.75
C LEU A 96 -9.20 8.52 -6.37
N TYR A 97 -10.47 8.17 -6.09
CA TYR A 97 -11.08 8.42 -4.78
C TYR A 97 -10.44 7.59 -3.66
N TRP A 98 -10.00 6.36 -3.96
CA TRP A 98 -9.42 5.44 -2.97
C TRP A 98 -7.90 5.57 -2.79
N GLN A 99 -7.24 6.33 -3.65
CA GLN A 99 -5.79 6.54 -3.65
C GLN A 99 -5.39 7.64 -2.66
#